data_AF-A0A520HNR6-F1
#
_entry.id   AF-A0A520HNR6-F1
#
_cell.length_a   1.000
_cell.length_b   1.000
_cell.length_c   1.000
_cell.angle_alpha   90.00
_cell.angle_beta   90.00
_cell.angle_gamma   90.00
#
_symmetry.space_group_name_H-M   'P 1'
#
loop_
_entity.id
_entity.type
_entity.pdbx_description
1 polymer ?
#
loop_
_entity_poly.entity_id
_entity_poly.type
_entity_poly.pdbx_seq_one_letter_code
_entity_poly.pdbx_strand_id
1 'polypeptide(L)'
;MFKKILVANRGEIACRVMRTAKAMGIKTVAVYSDADARAPHVLMADESVRLGPAPAAESYLKAELILLAAKETGADCIHPGYGFLSERESFALACAEAGIAFVGPPPN
;
A
#
# COMPACT_ATOMS: atom_id res chain seq x y z
N MET A 1 16.37 -1.77 8.36
CA MET A 1 16.05 -0.61 7.48
C MET A 1 15.26 -1.14 6.30
N PHE A 2 14.10 -0.54 5.98
CA PHE A 2 13.25 -1.00 4.88
C PHE A 2 13.90 -0.70 3.52
N LYS A 3 13.75 -1.62 2.57
CA LYS A 3 14.25 -1.53 1.19
C LYS A 3 13.11 -1.34 0.19
N LYS A 4 11.92 -1.87 0.49
CA LYS A 4 10.73 -1.73 -0.35
C LYS A 4 9.48 -1.48 0.49
N ILE A 5 8.66 -0.52 0.08
CA ILE A 5 7.41 -0.14 0.73
C ILE A 5 6.24 -0.25 -0.25
N LEU A 6 5.15 -0.86 0.20
CA LEU A 6 3.86 -0.81 -0.50
C LEU A 6 3.01 0.30 0.11
N VAL A 7 2.44 1.16 -0.73
CA VAL A 7 1.52 2.21 -0.27
C VAL A 7 0.09 1.78 -0.52
N ALA A 8 -0.61 1.39 0.54
CA ALA A 8 -1.98 0.86 0.49
C ALA A 8 -3.02 1.99 0.41
N ASN A 9 -2.84 2.90 -0.55
CA ASN A 9 -3.70 4.06 -0.77
C ASN A 9 -3.59 4.52 -2.24
N ARG A 10 -4.32 5.58 -2.61
CA ARG A 10 -4.32 6.17 -3.95
C ARG A 10 -4.15 7.69 -3.90
N GLY A 11 -4.17 8.34 -5.07
CA GLY A 11 -4.25 9.79 -5.15
C GLY A 11 -3.01 10.50 -4.62
N GLU A 12 -3.20 11.68 -4.05
CA GLU A 12 -2.10 12.57 -3.65
C GLU A 12 -1.35 12.02 -2.44
N ILE A 13 -2.02 11.32 -1.52
CA ILE A 13 -1.38 10.74 -0.34
C ILE A 13 -0.42 9.61 -0.72
N ALA A 14 -0.80 8.79 -1.71
CA ALA A 14 0.11 7.77 -2.24
C ALA A 14 1.36 8.41 -2.85
N CYS A 15 1.18 9.46 -3.66
CA CYS A 15 2.29 10.23 -4.22
C CYS A 15 3.16 10.88 -3.12
N ARG A 16 2.54 11.42 -2.07
CA ARG A 16 3.20 12.08 -0.95
C ARG A 16 4.12 11.13 -0.19
N VAL A 17 3.66 9.91 0.08
CA VAL A 17 4.45 8.86 0.76
C VAL A 17 5.58 8.37 -0.16
N MET A 18 5.28 8.07 -1.42
CA MET A 18 6.28 7.58 -2.38
C MET A 18 7.41 8.57 -2.60
N ARG A 19 7.12 9.88 -2.62
CA ARG A 19 8.14 10.93 -2.73
C ARG A 19 9.17 10.86 -1.60
N THR A 20 8.71 10.67 -0.36
CA THR A 20 9.61 10.51 0.79
C THR A 20 10.38 9.19 0.73
N ALA A 21 9.70 8.08 0.41
CA ALA A 21 10.36 6.78 0.28
C ALA A 21 11.48 6.81 -0.77
N LYS A 22 11.22 7.39 -1.95
CA LYS A 22 12.24 7.55 -3.00
C LYS A 22 13.38 8.46 -2.59
N ALA A 23 13.12 9.57 -1.89
CA ALA A 23 14.17 10.44 -1.36
C ALA A 23 15.10 9.72 -0.36
N MET A 24 14.62 8.65 0.27
CA MET A 24 15.38 7.79 1.18
C MET A 24 16.00 6.56 0.49
N GLY A 25 15.85 6.41 -0.84
CA GLY A 25 16.33 5.25 -1.59
C GLY A 25 15.52 3.97 -1.39
N ILE A 26 14.29 4.07 -0.89
CA ILE A 26 13.37 2.94 -0.68
C ILE A 26 12.54 2.73 -1.95
N LYS A 27 12.50 1.49 -2.46
CA LYS A 27 11.67 1.12 -3.61
C LYS A 27 10.18 1.18 -3.26
N THR A 28 9.36 1.60 -4.21
CA THR A 28 7.94 1.90 -3.99
C THR A 28 7.03 1.02 -4.82
N VAL A 29 5.99 0.48 -4.18
CA VAL A 29 4.92 -0.29 -4.83
C VAL A 29 3.60 0.47 -4.68
N ALA A 30 2.95 0.75 -5.81
CA ALA A 30 1.57 1.24 -5.84
C ALA A 30 0.59 0.07 -5.93
N VAL A 31 -0.60 0.25 -5.34
CA VAL A 31 -1.77 -0.59 -5.64
C VAL A 31 -2.84 0.24 -6.34
N TYR A 32 -3.63 -0.38 -7.22
CA TYR A 32 -4.62 0.35 -7.99
C TYR A 32 -5.89 -0.44 -8.33
N SER A 33 -7.01 0.30 -8.44
CA SER A 33 -8.24 -0.17 -9.08
C SER A 33 -8.19 0.05 -10.59
N ASP A 34 -9.04 -0.61 -11.38
CA ASP A 34 -9.11 -0.40 -12.84
C ASP A 34 -9.27 1.07 -13.25
N ALA A 35 -10.04 1.85 -12.49
CA ALA A 35 -10.23 3.28 -12.74
C ALA A 35 -8.93 4.09 -12.55
N ASP A 36 -8.01 3.59 -11.74
CA ASP A 36 -6.76 4.25 -11.37
C ASP A 36 -5.55 3.74 -12.16
N ALA A 37 -5.72 2.88 -13.17
CA ALA A 37 -4.63 2.26 -13.92
C ALA A 37 -3.64 3.25 -14.56
N ARG A 38 -4.06 4.50 -14.77
CA ARG A 38 -3.21 5.60 -15.29
C ARG A 38 -3.08 6.77 -14.31
N ALA A 39 -3.42 6.55 -13.03
CA ALA A 39 -3.36 7.60 -12.03
C ALA A 39 -1.90 8.00 -11.71
N PRO A 40 -1.65 9.25 -11.28
CA PRO A 40 -0.30 9.73 -10.99
C PRO A 40 0.49 8.87 -10.01
N HIS A 41 -0.14 8.29 -8.98
CA HIS A 41 0.57 7.45 -8.00
C HIS A 41 1.03 6.12 -8.60
N VAL A 42 0.29 5.58 -9.56
CA VAL A 42 0.67 4.36 -10.30
C VAL A 42 1.88 4.65 -11.17
N LEU A 43 1.85 5.75 -11.93
CA LEU A 43 2.95 6.16 -12.80
C LEU A 43 4.21 6.59 -12.03
N MET A 44 4.06 7.01 -10.76
CA MET A 44 5.16 7.41 -9.90
C MET A 44 5.92 6.23 -9.28
N ALA A 45 5.22 5.13 -8.99
CA ALA A 45 5.82 3.99 -8.29
C ALA A 45 6.85 3.25 -9.14
N ASP A 46 7.74 2.49 -8.50
CA ASP A 46 8.70 1.64 -9.21
C ASP A 46 8.03 0.36 -9.75
N GLU A 47 7.02 -0.13 -9.03
CA GLU A 47 6.20 -1.28 -9.37
C GLU A 47 4.72 -0.96 -9.03
N SER A 48 3.77 -1.58 -9.72
CA SER A 48 2.34 -1.38 -9.44
C SER A 48 1.55 -2.68 -9.59
N VAL A 49 0.61 -2.92 -8.67
CA VAL A 49 -0.22 -4.12 -8.66
C VAL A 49 -1.70 -3.76 -8.76
N ARG A 50 -2.39 -4.40 -9.70
CA ARG A 50 -3.85 -4.27 -9.85
C ARG A 50 -4.55 -5.04 -8.72
N LEU A 51 -5.41 -4.37 -7.98
CA LEU A 51 -6.27 -5.00 -6.97
C LEU A 51 -7.54 -5.56 -7.60
N GLY A 52 -8.23 -4.77 -8.42
CA GLY A 52 -9.55 -5.14 -8.90
C GLY A 52 -10.31 -4.01 -9.58
N PRO A 53 -11.65 -4.11 -9.68
CA PRO A 53 -12.48 -3.12 -10.34
C PRO A 53 -12.51 -1.78 -9.58
N ALA A 54 -13.13 -0.77 -10.20
CA ALA A 54 -13.18 0.60 -9.69
C ALA A 54 -13.70 0.78 -8.23
N PRO A 55 -14.72 0.04 -7.76
CA PRO A 55 -15.24 0.24 -6.40
C PRO A 55 -14.19 -0.08 -5.33
N ALA A 56 -14.00 0.85 -4.38
CA ALA A 56 -13.04 0.66 -3.29
C ALA A 56 -13.35 -0.58 -2.43
N ALA A 57 -14.63 -0.92 -2.26
CA ALA A 57 -15.09 -2.11 -1.55
C ALA A 57 -14.58 -3.42 -2.17
N GLU A 58 -14.27 -3.40 -3.46
CA GLU A 58 -13.76 -4.55 -4.24
C GLU A 58 -12.26 -4.42 -4.55
N SER A 59 -11.62 -3.32 -4.16
CA SER A 59 -10.20 -3.04 -4.39
C SER A 59 -9.49 -2.57 -3.12
N TYR A 60 -9.40 -1.25 -2.87
CA TYR A 60 -8.62 -0.66 -1.78
C TYR A 60 -9.03 -1.07 -0.36
N LEU A 61 -10.26 -1.55 -0.16
CA LEU A 61 -10.76 -2.06 1.13
C LEU A 61 -10.60 -3.58 1.29
N LYS A 62 -10.04 -4.27 0.29
CA LYS A 62 -9.74 -5.71 0.36
C LYS A 62 -8.33 -5.92 0.92
N ALA A 63 -8.25 -6.05 2.24
CA ALA A 63 -7.01 -6.31 2.96
C ALA A 63 -6.21 -7.49 2.38
N GLU A 64 -6.89 -8.59 2.05
CA GLU A 64 -6.28 -9.79 1.47
C GLU A 64 -5.52 -9.51 0.17
N LEU A 65 -6.07 -8.67 -0.71
CA LEU A 65 -5.43 -8.31 -1.98
C LEU A 65 -4.18 -7.44 -1.75
N ILE A 66 -4.22 -6.56 -0.75
CA ILE A 66 -3.08 -5.71 -0.39
C ILE A 66 -1.96 -6.54 0.23
N LEU A 67 -2.29 -7.48 1.11
CA LEU A 67 -1.30 -8.40 1.71
C LEU A 67 -0.68 -9.31 0.66
N LEU A 68 -1.48 -9.83 -0.28
CA LEU A 68 -0.99 -10.60 -1.41
C LEU A 68 -0.03 -9.77 -2.27
N ALA A 69 -0.42 -8.55 -2.65
CA ALA A 69 0.43 -7.64 -3.42
C ALA A 69 1.74 -7.32 -2.71
N ALA A 70 1.70 -7.09 -1.39
CA ALA A 70 2.90 -6.83 -0.59
C ALA A 70 3.84 -8.05 -0.58
N LYS A 71 3.27 -9.25 -0.44
CA LYS A 71 4.04 -10.50 -0.45
C LYS A 71 4.67 -10.78 -1.82
N GLU A 72 3.90 -10.67 -2.90
CA GLU A 72 4.36 -10.95 -4.27
C GLU A 72 5.44 -9.95 -4.72
N THR A 73 5.32 -8.69 -4.31
CA THR A 73 6.32 -7.66 -4.62
C THR A 73 7.50 -7.65 -3.65
N GLY A 74 7.43 -8.40 -2.55
CA GLY A 74 8.48 -8.42 -1.51
C GLY A 74 8.62 -7.08 -0.79
N ALA A 75 7.51 -6.41 -0.49
CA ALA A 75 7.51 -5.21 0.33
C ALA A 75 7.83 -5.55 1.78
N ASP A 76 8.76 -4.83 2.39
CA ASP A 76 9.13 -5.03 3.80
C ASP A 76 8.09 -4.40 4.75
N CYS A 77 7.39 -3.38 4.26
CA CYS A 77 6.39 -2.65 5.03
C CYS A 77 5.25 -2.12 4.16
N ILE A 78 4.10 -1.88 4.79
CA ILE A 78 2.93 -1.25 4.20
C ILE A 78 2.69 0.09 4.89
N HIS A 79 2.57 1.16 4.11
CA HIS A 79 2.09 2.46 4.58
C HIS A 79 0.62 2.64 4.15
N PRO A 80 -0.32 2.78 5.10
CA PRO A 80 -1.74 2.85 4.75
C PRO A 80 -2.18 4.25 4.30
N GLY A 81 -1.38 5.29 4.57
CA GLY A 81 -1.80 6.68 4.34
C GLY A 81 -2.86 7.06 5.37
N TYR A 82 -3.98 7.61 4.90
CA TYR A 82 -5.15 7.92 5.72
C TYR A 82 -6.42 7.36 5.08
N GLY A 83 -7.46 7.13 5.90
CA GLY A 83 -8.68 6.46 5.44
C GLY A 83 -8.42 5.01 4.99
N PHE A 84 -9.40 4.43 4.28
CA PHE A 84 -9.38 3.01 3.90
C PHE A 84 -9.09 2.06 5.06
N LEU A 85 -7.90 1.45 5.09
CA LEU A 85 -7.49 0.47 6.08
C LEU A 85 -6.56 1.07 7.15
N SER A 86 -6.29 2.38 7.13
CA SER A 86 -5.31 3.01 8.04
C SER A 86 -5.65 2.88 9.52
N GLU A 87 -6.93 2.76 9.85
CA GLU A 87 -7.42 2.69 11.23
C GLU A 87 -8.14 1.35 11.50
N ARG A 88 -7.92 0.35 10.65
CA ARG A 88 -8.45 -1.00 10.87
C ARG A 88 -7.43 -1.83 11.63
N GLU A 89 -7.70 -2.04 12.91
CA GLU A 89 -6.91 -2.92 13.79
C GLU A 89 -6.66 -4.29 13.15
N SER A 90 -7.70 -4.90 12.57
CA SER A 90 -7.60 -6.19 11.89
C SER A 90 -6.61 -6.20 10.72
N PHE A 91 -6.42 -5.07 10.03
CA PHE A 91 -5.44 -4.98 8.96
C PHE A 91 -4.00 -4.85 9.50
N ALA A 92 -3.80 -4.07 10.56
CA ALA A 92 -2.51 -3.97 11.23
C ALA A 92 -2.07 -5.33 11.83
N LEU A 93 -3.00 -6.07 12.45
CA LEU A 93 -2.77 -7.44 12.94
C LEU A 93 -2.39 -8.38 11.78
N ALA A 94 -3.15 -8.36 10.69
CA ALA A 94 -2.87 -9.21 9.53
C ALA A 94 -1.51 -8.88 8.86
N CYS A 95 -1.07 -7.61 8.88
CA CYS A 95 0.29 -7.25 8.46
C CYS A 95 1.33 -7.92 9.36
N ALA A 96 1.16 -7.86 10.68
CA ALA A 96 2.07 -8.47 11.64
C ALA A 96 2.14 -10.00 11.49
N GLU A 97 0.99 -10.66 11.31
CA GLU A 97 0.90 -12.10 11.03
C GLU A 97 1.59 -12.48 9.71
N ALA A 98 1.54 -11.61 8.71
CA ALA A 98 2.25 -11.78 7.44
C ALA A 98 3.74 -11.44 7.51
N GLY A 99 4.25 -10.99 8.67
CA GLY A 99 5.64 -10.55 8.84
C GLY A 99 5.96 -9.24 8.10
N ILE A 100 4.94 -8.43 7.78
CA ILE A 100 5.05 -7.15 7.08
C ILE A 100 4.86 -6.03 8.09
N ALA A 101 5.81 -5.09 8.16
CA ALA A 101 5.69 -3.99 9.11
C ALA A 101 4.57 -3.02 8.69
N PHE A 102 3.65 -2.73 9.60
CA PHE A 102 2.63 -1.70 9.41
C PHE A 102 3.19 -0.33 9.82
N VAL A 103 3.28 0.63 8.90
CA VAL A 103 3.76 1.99 9.20
C VAL A 103 2.61 2.83 9.74
N GLY A 104 2.31 2.62 11.02
CA GLY A 104 1.25 3.30 11.75
C GLY A 104 1.26 2.95 13.25
N PRO A 105 0.23 3.34 14.02
CA PRO A 105 0.10 2.94 15.41
C PRO A 105 0.06 1.41 15.58
N PRO A 106 0.50 0.88 16.73
CA PRO A 106 0.34 -0.53 17.02
C PRO A 106 -1.15 -0.88 17.19
N PRO A 107 -1.56 -2.13 16.97
CA PRO A 107 -2.97 -2.55 16.99
C PRO A 107 -3.58 -2.66 18.41
N ASN A 108 -3.13 -1.87 19.39
CA ASN A 108 -3.54 -1.98 20.80
C ASN A 108 -3.49 -0.67 21.59
#